data_AF-A0A9E0LUD8-F1
#
_entry.id   AF-A0A9E0LUD8-F1
#
_cell.length_a   1.000
_cell.length_b   1.000
_cell.length_c   1.000
_cell.angle_alpha   90.00
_cell.angle_beta   90.00
_cell.angle_gamma   90.00
#
_symmetry.space_group_name_H-M   'P 1'
#
loop_
_entity.id
_entity.type
_entity.pdbx_description
1 polymer ?
#
loop_
_entity_poly.entity_id
_entity_poly.type
_entity_poly.pdbx_seq_one_letter_code
_entity_poly.pdbx_strand_id
1 'polypeptide(L)'
;MTPSAKAVTTKEGELSMNNKHQYAAVFVLLSLAATPSQGLRAFLSSAMGSGDLGSWPQAGSAIGIDAGDAICVSLAQSAGLGNPTSYRAWLSDSASDAYCRVHGLFGKVADDCGQATLPAAAGPWFLIEGAQPRIFAAQIPLLLSPHYQVFTPAQVLETGAAVVQDEYWTGTKQDGTNDDGFGNACEDWTSGDSGDQASIGSTAGTGISWTDAGGSGHTCSLQQRLLCMQAASAAPVGPSAFYSWGRLAFHSSATGSGRLQTWPQANGLAGLAAGDQICRTLAVGAGLPHPESFKAWLSTATVDARDRFQHDGPWIRPDRTRIASNIAQLTHGFLNTSLNVNELGDYRGGSYAWTGTTLLGAVNENHCADWTSASAGLDGDVGYYAFADSRWTDDPVVTNCSLALSIYCLQDLPLIFGDGFEAGSTITWTLP
;
A
#
# COMPACT_ATOMS: atom_id res chain seq x y z
N MET A 1 21.57 24.36 52.41
CA MET A 1 20.97 23.59 53.53
C MET A 1 19.65 23.02 53.06
N THR A 2 19.61 21.72 52.74
CA THR A 2 18.40 20.89 52.77
C THR A 2 17.78 20.96 54.18
N PRO A 3 16.45 20.96 54.30
CA PRO A 3 15.66 19.73 54.50
C PRO A 3 14.24 19.83 53.87
N SER A 4 13.35 18.84 53.85
CA SER A 4 13.34 17.39 54.02
C SER A 4 11.90 16.94 53.67
N ALA A 5 11.77 15.76 53.08
CA ALA A 5 10.50 15.15 52.70
C ALA A 5 9.62 14.81 53.93
N LYS A 6 8.30 14.98 53.80
CA LYS A 6 7.31 14.45 54.73
C LYS A 6 6.97 13.01 54.34
N ALA A 7 7.37 12.06 55.17
CA ALA A 7 6.92 10.67 55.13
C ALA A 7 5.45 10.57 55.57
N VAL A 8 4.66 9.79 54.83
CA VAL A 8 3.33 9.33 55.25
C VAL A 8 3.50 7.90 55.79
N THR A 9 3.18 7.74 57.06
CA THR A 9 3.19 6.49 57.82
C THR A 9 2.05 5.57 57.39
N THR A 10 2.38 4.35 56.99
CA THR A 10 1.43 3.24 56.83
C THR A 10 1.07 2.67 58.19
N LYS A 11 -0.24 2.53 58.46
CA LYS A 11 -0.76 1.77 59.59
C LYS A 11 -0.70 0.28 59.25
N GLU A 12 0.06 -0.49 60.02
CA GLU A 12 -0.05 -1.96 60.03
C GLU A 12 -1.30 -2.34 60.84
N GLY A 13 -2.21 -3.05 60.20
CA GLY A 13 -3.31 -3.76 60.87
C GLY A 13 -2.97 -5.24 60.91
N GLU A 14 -2.77 -5.79 62.11
CA GLU A 14 -2.63 -7.22 62.34
C GLU A 14 -3.90 -7.96 61.91
N LEU A 15 -3.76 -8.89 60.95
CA LEU A 15 -4.81 -9.84 60.58
C LEU A 15 -4.50 -11.21 61.19
N SER A 16 -5.37 -11.61 62.11
CA SER A 16 -5.46 -12.93 62.73
C SER A 16 -5.53 -14.04 61.66
N MET A 17 -4.60 -14.99 61.74
CA MET A 17 -4.56 -16.17 60.86
C MET A 17 -5.66 -17.16 61.24
N ASN A 18 -6.57 -17.43 60.31
CA ASN A 18 -7.38 -18.65 60.36
C ASN A 18 -7.45 -19.30 58.97
N ASN A 19 -7.11 -20.58 58.93
CA ASN A 19 -6.91 -21.42 57.76
C ASN A 19 -8.13 -21.49 56.82
N LYS A 20 -7.90 -21.13 55.54
CA LYS A 20 -8.37 -21.85 54.33
C LYS A 20 -7.78 -21.16 53.10
N HIS A 21 -6.92 -21.87 52.37
CA HIS A 21 -6.26 -21.37 51.17
C HIS A 21 -7.26 -21.04 50.05
N GLN A 22 -7.51 -19.75 49.85
CA GLN A 22 -7.97 -19.18 48.58
C GLN A 22 -7.02 -18.04 48.23
N TYR A 23 -6.03 -18.31 47.38
CA TYR A 23 -5.16 -17.28 46.84
C TYR A 23 -5.93 -16.52 45.74
N ALA A 24 -6.62 -15.45 46.11
CA ALA A 24 -7.10 -14.47 45.16
C ALA A 24 -5.91 -13.58 44.75
N ALA A 25 -5.29 -13.89 43.62
CA ALA A 25 -4.28 -13.02 43.02
C ALA A 25 -4.98 -11.76 42.47
N VAL A 26 -4.92 -10.68 43.24
CA VAL A 26 -5.32 -9.34 42.75
C VAL A 26 -4.22 -8.83 41.83
N PHE A 27 -4.37 -9.09 40.53
CA PHE A 27 -3.56 -8.45 39.50
C PHE A 27 -3.99 -6.99 39.38
N VAL A 28 -3.19 -6.09 39.95
CA VAL A 28 -3.26 -4.67 39.61
C VAL A 28 -2.68 -4.51 38.21
N LEU A 29 -3.55 -4.52 37.20
CA LEU A 29 -3.21 -4.11 35.84
C LEU A 29 -2.92 -2.61 35.86
N LEU A 30 -1.65 -2.25 36.03
CA LEU A 30 -1.18 -0.93 35.66
C LEU A 30 -1.29 -0.83 34.13
N SER A 31 -2.39 -0.27 33.63
CA SER A 31 -2.47 0.10 32.22
C SER A 31 -1.49 1.25 31.99
N LEU A 32 -0.25 0.92 31.62
CA LEU A 32 0.54 1.83 30.82
C LEU A 32 -0.24 1.99 29.52
N ALA A 33 -0.99 3.08 29.40
CA ALA A 33 -1.42 3.54 28.09
C ALA A 33 -0.13 3.76 27.32
N ALA A 34 0.23 2.80 26.46
CA ALA A 34 1.25 3.01 25.47
C ALA A 34 0.79 4.23 24.67
N THR A 35 1.45 5.37 24.86
CA THR A 35 1.32 6.48 23.91
C THR A 35 1.64 5.87 22.55
N PRO A 36 0.68 5.79 21.60
CA PRO A 36 1.00 5.26 20.30
C PRO A 36 2.17 6.07 19.77
N SER A 37 3.24 5.36 19.38
CA SER A 37 4.34 5.92 18.59
C SER A 37 3.71 6.77 17.49
N GLN A 38 3.81 8.10 17.61
CA GLN A 38 3.08 9.04 16.76
C GLN A 38 3.77 9.13 15.41
N GLY A 39 3.48 8.17 14.53
CA GLY A 39 3.78 8.34 13.13
C GLY A 39 3.02 9.53 12.55
N LEU A 40 3.59 10.09 11.49
CA LEU A 40 2.96 11.19 10.76
C LEU A 40 1.68 10.70 10.09
N ARG A 41 0.81 11.62 9.75
CA ARG A 41 -0.49 11.33 9.17
C ARG A 41 -0.55 11.72 7.70
N ALA A 42 -1.25 10.90 6.93
CA ALA A 42 -1.63 11.20 5.56
C ALA A 42 -3.13 10.90 5.36
N PHE A 43 -3.79 11.72 4.56
CA PHE A 43 -5.19 11.54 4.18
C PHE A 43 -5.48 12.14 2.81
N LEU A 44 -6.56 11.69 2.18
CA LEU A 44 -7.14 12.32 0.99
C LEU A 44 -8.13 13.40 1.39
N SER A 45 -8.18 14.52 0.68
CA SER A 45 -9.21 15.53 0.92
C SER A 45 -10.60 14.96 0.68
N SER A 46 -11.53 15.16 1.62
CA SER A 46 -12.96 14.92 1.38
C SER A 46 -13.51 15.82 0.28
N ALA A 47 -12.98 17.03 0.19
CA ALA A 47 -13.22 17.98 -0.89
C ALA A 47 -12.60 17.50 -2.21
N MET A 48 -13.27 17.83 -3.31
CA MET A 48 -12.79 17.66 -4.67
C MET A 48 -12.91 18.99 -5.41
N GLY A 49 -12.02 19.25 -6.35
CA GLY A 49 -12.03 20.48 -7.13
C GLY A 49 -11.11 20.43 -8.35
N SER A 50 -11.16 21.50 -9.15
CA SER A 50 -10.35 21.68 -10.35
C SER A 50 -8.87 21.91 -10.04
N GLY A 51 -8.03 21.91 -11.08
CA GLY A 51 -6.61 22.26 -11.02
C GLY A 51 -6.33 23.70 -10.58
N ASP A 52 -7.29 24.63 -10.73
CA ASP A 52 -7.26 25.94 -10.06
C ASP A 52 -7.59 25.72 -8.58
N LEU A 53 -6.56 25.51 -7.77
CA LEU A 53 -6.70 25.22 -6.35
C LEU A 53 -7.21 26.44 -5.56
N GLY A 54 -6.97 27.66 -6.05
CA GLY A 54 -7.47 28.89 -5.42
C GLY A 54 -9.00 29.01 -5.47
N SER A 55 -9.65 28.31 -6.40
CA SER A 55 -11.11 28.27 -6.51
C SER A 55 -11.80 27.44 -5.42
N TRP A 56 -11.05 26.58 -4.71
CA TRP A 56 -11.62 25.70 -3.71
C TRP A 56 -12.01 26.50 -2.46
N PRO A 57 -13.21 26.28 -1.88
CA PRO A 57 -13.64 27.03 -0.70
C PRO A 57 -12.65 26.97 0.48
N GLN A 58 -11.96 25.85 0.64
CA GLN A 58 -11.01 25.59 1.71
C GLN A 58 -9.67 26.34 1.53
N ALA A 59 -9.35 26.83 0.32
CA ALA A 59 -8.13 27.58 0.04
C ALA A 59 -8.14 28.98 0.66
N GLY A 60 -9.32 29.53 0.94
CA GLY A 60 -9.46 30.90 1.44
C GLY A 60 -9.02 31.92 0.39
N SER A 61 -7.90 32.60 0.63
CA SER A 61 -7.30 33.57 -0.32
C SER A 61 -5.97 33.08 -0.90
N ALA A 62 -5.57 31.85 -0.61
CA ALA A 62 -4.35 31.28 -1.16
C ALA A 62 -4.56 30.91 -2.65
N ILE A 63 -3.46 30.87 -3.40
CA ILE A 63 -3.46 30.57 -4.84
C ILE A 63 -2.34 29.58 -5.17
N GLY A 64 -2.42 28.96 -6.34
CA GLY A 64 -1.42 28.00 -6.81
C GLY A 64 -1.17 26.89 -5.81
N ILE A 65 0.08 26.49 -5.66
CA ILE A 65 0.43 25.37 -4.77
C ILE A 65 0.19 25.68 -3.27
N ASP A 66 0.24 26.96 -2.87
CA ASP A 66 -0.06 27.39 -1.49
C ASP A 66 -1.55 27.20 -1.16
N ALA A 67 -2.43 27.27 -2.17
CA ALA A 67 -3.84 26.92 -2.01
C ALA A 67 -4.00 25.43 -1.67
N GLY A 68 -3.22 24.56 -2.31
CA GLY A 68 -3.17 23.12 -1.98
C GLY A 68 -2.86 22.87 -0.50
N ASP A 69 -1.84 23.55 0.03
CA ASP A 69 -1.51 23.47 1.45
C ASP A 69 -2.63 24.03 2.34
N ALA A 70 -3.20 25.18 1.99
CA ALA A 70 -4.30 25.79 2.74
C ALA A 70 -5.52 24.87 2.83
N ILE A 71 -5.86 24.18 1.73
CA ILE A 71 -6.93 23.16 1.69
C ILE A 71 -6.61 22.03 2.67
N CYS A 72 -5.40 21.46 2.62
CA CYS A 72 -4.98 20.39 3.53
C CYS A 72 -5.01 20.81 5.00
N VAL A 73 -4.52 22.02 5.31
CA VAL A 73 -4.54 22.58 6.66
C VAL A 73 -5.97 22.78 7.15
N SER A 74 -6.86 23.35 6.32
CA SER A 74 -8.26 23.62 6.64
C SER A 74 -9.04 22.33 6.95
N LEU A 75 -8.85 21.29 6.13
CA LEU A 75 -9.48 19.98 6.34
C LEU A 75 -8.94 19.29 7.60
N ALA A 76 -7.62 19.32 7.81
CA ALA A 76 -7.02 18.77 9.02
C ALA A 76 -7.52 19.47 10.30
N GLN A 77 -7.66 20.80 10.28
CA GLN A 77 -8.24 21.57 11.38
C GLN A 77 -9.69 21.17 11.66
N SER A 78 -10.50 21.08 10.60
CA SER A 78 -11.91 20.74 10.69
C SER A 78 -12.13 19.32 11.23
N ALA A 79 -11.24 18.38 10.89
CA ALA A 79 -11.25 17.01 11.41
C ALA A 79 -10.59 16.86 12.80
N GLY A 80 -10.04 17.94 13.38
CA GLY A 80 -9.39 17.91 14.68
C GLY A 80 -8.09 17.10 14.70
N LEU A 81 -7.40 17.00 13.56
CA LEU A 81 -6.11 16.30 13.47
C LEU A 81 -4.99 17.12 14.13
N GLY A 82 -4.04 16.44 14.75
CA GLY A 82 -2.90 17.08 15.42
C GLY A 82 -1.98 17.80 14.43
N ASN A 83 -1.40 18.94 14.87
CA ASN A 83 -0.48 19.78 14.09
C ASN A 83 -0.99 20.10 12.67
N PRO A 84 -2.18 20.67 12.49
CA PRO A 84 -2.77 20.83 11.18
C PRO A 84 -1.96 21.75 10.24
N THR A 85 -1.17 22.69 10.78
CA THR A 85 -0.31 23.58 9.98
C THR A 85 0.90 22.88 9.36
N SER A 86 1.20 21.64 9.76
CA SER A 86 2.29 20.85 9.19
C SER A 86 1.86 20.09 7.94
N TYR A 87 0.58 20.04 7.58
CA TYR A 87 0.15 19.33 6.38
C TYR A 87 0.55 20.11 5.13
N ARG A 88 1.00 19.37 4.13
CA ARG A 88 1.29 19.84 2.79
C ARG A 88 0.53 18.95 1.80
N ALA A 89 0.06 19.54 0.71
CA ALA A 89 -0.43 18.75 -0.40
C ALA A 89 0.76 18.09 -1.11
N TRP A 90 0.65 16.80 -1.43
CA TRP A 90 1.59 16.10 -2.30
C TRP A 90 1.39 16.57 -3.73
N LEU A 91 1.95 17.75 -4.02
CA LEU A 91 1.90 18.42 -5.30
C LEU A 91 3.29 18.93 -5.67
N SER A 92 3.63 18.90 -6.95
CA SER A 92 4.75 19.67 -7.47
C SER A 92 4.24 20.84 -8.32
N ASP A 93 5.05 21.88 -8.45
CA ASP A 93 4.87 22.95 -9.42
C ASP A 93 6.22 23.28 -10.09
N SER A 94 6.27 24.31 -10.91
CA SER A 94 7.48 24.76 -11.59
C SER A 94 8.61 25.16 -10.64
N ALA A 95 8.31 25.58 -9.40
CA ALA A 95 9.28 26.10 -8.45
C ALA A 95 9.72 25.08 -7.38
N SER A 96 8.85 24.13 -7.04
CA SER A 96 9.02 23.24 -5.89
C SER A 96 8.56 21.82 -6.21
N ASP A 97 9.40 20.85 -5.86
CA ASP A 97 9.05 19.44 -6.00
C ASP A 97 8.30 18.95 -4.75
N ALA A 98 7.32 18.05 -4.95
CA ALA A 98 6.56 17.45 -3.87
C ALA A 98 7.47 16.79 -2.81
N TYR A 99 8.57 16.18 -3.26
CA TYR A 99 9.62 15.65 -2.40
C TYR A 99 10.08 16.69 -1.36
N CYS A 100 10.50 17.87 -1.81
CA CYS A 100 11.02 18.91 -0.91
C CYS A 100 9.92 19.42 0.04
N ARG A 101 8.69 19.54 -0.45
CA ARG A 101 7.55 20.03 0.32
C ARG A 101 7.21 19.14 1.51
N VAL A 102 7.26 17.81 1.37
CA VAL A 102 7.02 16.90 2.51
C VAL A 102 8.15 16.87 3.53
N HIS A 103 9.30 17.48 3.24
CA HIS A 103 10.32 17.79 4.24
C HIS A 103 10.07 19.13 4.97
N GLY A 104 9.04 19.88 4.58
CA GLY A 104 8.79 21.24 5.06
C GLY A 104 9.72 22.27 4.40
N LEU A 105 10.29 21.93 3.24
CA LEU A 105 11.21 22.76 2.47
C LEU A 105 10.57 23.21 1.15
N PHE A 106 11.27 24.07 0.43
CA PHE A 106 10.88 24.55 -0.89
C PHE A 106 12.04 24.40 -1.87
N GLY A 107 11.73 24.34 -3.16
CA GLY A 107 12.73 24.21 -4.23
C GLY A 107 12.76 22.81 -4.84
N LYS A 108 13.84 22.54 -5.58
CA LYS A 108 13.96 21.34 -6.41
C LYS A 108 14.85 20.28 -5.77
N VAL A 109 14.57 19.02 -6.09
CA VAL A 109 15.43 17.88 -5.74
C VAL A 109 16.83 18.05 -6.35
N ALA A 110 16.90 18.61 -7.56
CA ALA A 110 18.15 18.91 -8.25
C ALA A 110 19.09 19.86 -7.48
N ASP A 111 18.51 20.69 -6.59
CA ASP A 111 19.23 21.65 -5.75
C ASP A 111 19.22 21.20 -4.27
N ASP A 112 19.11 19.90 -4.00
CA ASP A 112 19.07 19.31 -2.65
C ASP A 112 17.98 19.93 -1.74
N CYS A 113 16.86 20.39 -2.32
CA CYS A 113 15.82 21.13 -1.60
C CYS A 113 16.35 22.38 -0.85
N GLY A 114 17.40 23.01 -1.39
CA GLY A 114 18.10 24.14 -0.78
C GLY A 114 18.94 23.76 0.45
N GLN A 115 19.20 22.47 0.68
CA GLN A 115 20.04 21.98 1.77
C GLN A 115 21.45 21.66 1.28
N ALA A 116 22.35 21.33 2.21
CA ALA A 116 23.70 20.86 1.87
C ALA A 116 23.71 19.45 1.25
N THR A 117 22.68 18.66 1.54
CA THR A 117 22.46 17.30 1.05
C THR A 117 20.97 17.03 1.01
N LEU A 118 20.49 16.33 -0.02
CA LEU A 118 19.08 15.93 -0.12
C LEU A 118 18.58 15.22 1.16
N PRO A 119 17.55 15.75 1.84
CA PRO A 119 17.04 15.16 3.07
C PRO A 119 16.24 13.88 2.79
N ALA A 120 16.37 12.85 3.64
CA ALA A 120 15.72 11.55 3.43
C ALA A 120 14.68 11.17 4.50
N ALA A 121 14.56 11.95 5.58
CA ALA A 121 13.91 11.50 6.81
C ALA A 121 12.38 11.73 6.87
N ALA A 122 11.74 12.31 5.85
CA ALA A 122 10.31 12.60 5.91
C ALA A 122 9.48 11.31 5.96
N GLY A 123 8.47 11.26 6.83
CA GLY A 123 7.71 10.05 7.16
C GLY A 123 8.17 9.42 8.49
N PRO A 124 7.67 8.22 8.85
CA PRO A 124 6.66 7.43 8.15
C PRO A 124 5.24 7.99 8.27
N TRP A 125 4.38 7.69 7.29
CA TRP A 125 2.99 8.13 7.27
C TRP A 125 2.00 6.99 7.50
N PHE A 126 1.00 7.28 8.31
CA PHE A 126 -0.11 6.42 8.65
C PHE A 126 -1.42 7.05 8.17
N LEU A 127 -2.32 6.23 7.66
CA LEU A 127 -3.65 6.67 7.26
C LEU A 127 -4.49 7.03 8.51
N ILE A 128 -5.40 7.98 8.36
CA ILE A 128 -6.31 8.42 9.44
C ILE A 128 -7.40 7.37 9.65
N GLU A 129 -7.14 6.31 10.41
CA GLU A 129 -8.18 5.32 10.75
C GLU A 129 -8.08 4.84 12.19
N GLY A 130 -9.13 4.14 12.64
CA GLY A 130 -9.43 3.74 14.03
C GLY A 130 -8.36 2.89 14.75
N ALA A 131 -8.78 1.82 15.44
CA ALA A 131 -7.97 1.17 16.49
C ALA A 131 -6.66 0.49 16.01
N GLN A 132 -6.45 0.32 14.70
CA GLN A 132 -5.21 -0.20 14.10
C GLN A 132 -4.76 0.73 12.97
N PRO A 133 -3.67 1.49 13.13
CA PRO A 133 -3.23 2.43 12.12
C PRO A 133 -2.61 1.68 10.94
N ARG A 134 -3.22 1.77 9.75
CA ARG A 134 -2.59 1.27 8.51
C ARG A 134 -1.45 2.18 8.12
N ILE A 135 -0.29 1.60 7.89
CA ILE A 135 0.86 2.34 7.38
C ILE A 135 0.59 2.62 5.89
N PHE A 136 0.60 3.90 5.52
CA PHE A 136 0.63 4.28 4.12
C PHE A 136 2.02 3.94 3.56
N ALA A 137 3.06 4.46 4.20
CA ALA A 137 4.43 4.28 3.76
C ALA A 137 5.49 4.52 4.84
N ALA A 138 6.72 4.10 4.53
CA ALA A 138 7.92 4.43 5.30
C ALA A 138 8.39 5.87 4.98
N GLN A 139 9.69 6.05 4.76
CA GLN A 139 10.28 7.35 4.43
C GLN A 139 10.14 7.67 2.95
N ILE A 140 10.01 8.96 2.60
CA ILE A 140 9.71 9.38 1.22
C ILE A 140 10.60 8.76 0.13
N PRO A 141 11.94 8.60 0.29
CA PRO A 141 12.75 8.03 -0.77
C PRO A 141 12.41 6.56 -1.06
N LEU A 142 11.83 5.85 -0.10
CA LEU A 142 11.43 4.45 -0.27
C LEU A 142 10.13 4.33 -1.07
N LEU A 143 9.22 5.32 -1.03
CA LEU A 143 7.97 5.28 -1.81
C LEU A 143 8.21 5.52 -3.31
N LEU A 144 9.30 6.22 -3.62
CA LEU A 144 9.61 6.73 -4.94
C LEU A 144 10.51 5.76 -5.71
N SER A 145 10.70 6.03 -7.00
CA SER A 145 11.65 5.31 -7.83
C SER A 145 13.07 5.40 -7.24
N PRO A 146 13.83 4.29 -7.20
CA PRO A 146 13.53 2.97 -7.76
C PRO A 146 12.90 1.97 -6.78
N HIS A 147 12.48 2.42 -5.59
CA HIS A 147 12.08 1.54 -4.47
C HIS A 147 10.59 1.18 -4.46
N TYR A 148 9.69 2.13 -4.74
CA TYR A 148 8.24 1.88 -4.89
C TYR A 148 7.54 1.24 -3.67
N GLN A 149 8.08 1.46 -2.46
CA GLN A 149 7.61 0.90 -1.20
C GLN A 149 6.38 1.64 -0.67
N VAL A 150 5.22 1.28 -1.22
CA VAL A 150 3.91 1.67 -0.70
C VAL A 150 3.28 0.47 0.01
N PHE A 151 3.02 0.60 1.32
CA PHE A 151 2.42 -0.47 2.10
C PHE A 151 0.94 -0.58 1.81
N THR A 152 0.22 0.53 1.92
CA THR A 152 -1.23 0.62 1.69
C THR A 152 -1.50 1.81 0.77
N PRO A 153 -2.42 1.71 -0.21
CA PRO A 153 -2.84 2.87 -1.01
C PRO A 153 -3.37 4.03 -0.15
N ALA A 154 -3.26 5.26 -0.67
CA ALA A 154 -3.89 6.43 -0.09
C ALA A 154 -5.41 6.37 -0.36
N GLN A 155 -6.17 5.83 0.59
CA GLN A 155 -7.59 5.48 0.37
C GLN A 155 -8.51 5.94 1.52
N VAL A 156 -8.12 6.99 2.25
CA VAL A 156 -8.81 7.38 3.49
C VAL A 156 -8.90 8.90 3.58
N LEU A 157 -10.08 9.41 3.89
CA LEU A 157 -10.34 10.83 4.12
C LEU A 157 -9.82 11.31 5.48
N GLU A 158 -9.74 12.63 5.68
CA GLU A 158 -9.42 13.22 7.00
C GLU A 158 -10.41 12.82 8.10
N THR A 159 -11.62 12.38 7.72
CA THR A 159 -12.66 11.89 8.63
C THR A 159 -12.50 10.41 9.01
N GLY A 160 -11.58 9.70 8.35
CA GLY A 160 -11.40 8.25 8.47
C GLY A 160 -12.36 7.40 7.65
N ALA A 161 -13.19 8.03 6.81
CA ALA A 161 -13.97 7.31 5.80
C ALA A 161 -13.05 6.77 4.70
N ALA A 162 -13.28 5.51 4.31
CA ALA A 162 -12.58 4.89 3.19
C ALA A 162 -13.07 5.49 1.86
N VAL A 163 -12.14 5.66 0.92
CA VAL A 163 -12.40 6.08 -0.46
C VAL A 163 -11.86 5.00 -1.37
N VAL A 164 -12.71 4.52 -2.26
CA VAL A 164 -12.37 3.42 -3.15
C VAL A 164 -12.62 3.89 -4.58
N GLN A 165 -11.61 3.78 -5.45
CA GLN A 165 -11.64 4.26 -6.85
C GLN A 165 -11.87 5.76 -7.01
N ASP A 166 -10.85 6.52 -6.67
CA ASP A 166 -10.77 7.95 -6.96
C ASP A 166 -9.33 8.27 -7.41
N GLU A 167 -9.14 9.50 -7.82
CA GLU A 167 -7.86 10.06 -8.19
C GLU A 167 -7.63 11.38 -7.43
N TYR A 168 -6.37 11.82 -7.41
CA TYR A 168 -5.97 13.09 -6.80
C TYR A 168 -4.90 13.76 -7.64
N TRP A 169 -4.90 15.09 -7.61
CA TRP A 169 -3.86 15.87 -8.26
C TRP A 169 -2.49 15.62 -7.62
N THR A 170 -1.45 15.51 -8.46
CA THR A 170 -0.06 15.43 -8.00
C THR A 170 0.85 16.36 -8.80
N GLY A 171 0.76 16.35 -10.14
CA GLY A 171 1.76 16.99 -10.98
C GLY A 171 3.19 16.47 -10.69
N THR A 172 3.31 15.24 -10.21
CA THR A 172 4.56 14.71 -9.64
C THR A 172 4.94 13.40 -10.32
N LYS A 173 6.18 13.30 -10.81
CA LYS A 173 6.76 12.07 -11.38
C LYS A 173 7.00 11.02 -10.29
N GLN A 174 7.19 9.77 -10.71
CA GLN A 174 7.55 8.66 -9.83
C GLN A 174 8.80 8.83 -8.94
N ASP A 175 9.66 9.82 -9.21
CA ASP A 175 10.84 10.16 -8.40
C ASP A 175 10.61 11.34 -7.44
N GLY A 176 9.38 11.84 -7.37
CA GLY A 176 8.98 12.94 -6.47
C GLY A 176 9.23 14.34 -7.04
N THR A 177 9.74 14.44 -8.27
CA THR A 177 9.99 15.71 -8.96
C THR A 177 8.77 16.21 -9.73
N ASN A 178 8.77 17.47 -10.15
CA ASN A 178 7.72 18.04 -10.99
C ASN A 178 7.54 17.30 -12.32
N ASP A 179 6.28 17.03 -12.69
CA ASP A 179 5.89 16.53 -13.99
C ASP A 179 5.55 17.65 -14.98
N ASP A 180 6.59 18.12 -15.66
CA ASP A 180 6.51 19.09 -16.75
C ASP A 180 5.94 18.51 -18.06
N GLY A 181 5.77 17.19 -18.15
CA GLY A 181 5.28 16.50 -19.35
C GLY A 181 3.80 16.77 -19.68
N PHE A 182 3.02 17.24 -18.71
CA PHE A 182 1.57 17.45 -18.85
C PHE A 182 1.14 18.92 -18.67
N GLY A 183 2.01 19.90 -18.93
CA GLY A 183 1.63 21.32 -18.90
C GLY A 183 1.86 22.00 -17.54
N ASN A 184 2.92 21.59 -16.83
CA ASN A 184 3.36 22.18 -15.56
C ASN A 184 2.24 22.26 -14.51
N ALA A 185 1.59 21.12 -14.26
CA ALA A 185 0.68 20.98 -13.12
C ALA A 185 -0.46 22.02 -13.10
N CYS A 186 -1.26 22.09 -14.17
CA CYS A 186 -2.37 23.06 -14.31
C CYS A 186 -1.92 24.52 -14.22
N GLU A 187 -0.86 24.89 -14.94
CA GLU A 187 -0.22 26.21 -14.87
C GLU A 187 0.13 26.60 -13.42
N ASP A 188 0.92 25.75 -12.75
CA ASP A 188 1.27 25.90 -11.33
C ASP A 188 0.04 26.02 -10.41
N TRP A 189 -0.97 25.20 -10.71
CA TRP A 189 -2.23 25.08 -9.97
C TRP A 189 -3.10 26.34 -9.99
N THR A 190 -3.04 27.10 -11.09
CA THR A 190 -3.84 28.32 -11.29
C THR A 190 -4.85 28.21 -12.42
N SER A 191 -4.84 27.12 -13.20
CA SER A 191 -5.79 26.87 -14.29
C SER A 191 -6.78 25.76 -13.95
N GLY A 192 -8.06 26.03 -14.19
CA GLY A 192 -9.15 25.05 -14.16
C GLY A 192 -9.62 24.66 -15.56
N ASP A 193 -8.84 24.95 -16.59
CA ASP A 193 -9.29 24.80 -17.98
C ASP A 193 -9.17 23.36 -18.49
N SER A 194 -10.00 23.02 -19.47
CA SER A 194 -9.96 21.70 -20.10
C SER A 194 -8.78 21.52 -21.08
N GLY A 195 -8.07 22.61 -21.40
CA GLY A 195 -6.89 22.62 -22.26
C GLY A 195 -5.60 22.23 -21.54
N ASP A 196 -5.58 22.39 -20.22
CA ASP A 196 -4.43 22.10 -19.38
C ASP A 196 -4.61 20.75 -18.70
N GLN A 197 -3.50 20.12 -18.35
CA GLN A 197 -3.46 18.81 -17.71
C GLN A 197 -2.51 18.82 -16.52
N ALA A 198 -2.60 17.77 -15.72
CA ALA A 198 -1.63 17.47 -14.69
C ALA A 198 -1.63 15.96 -14.42
N SER A 199 -0.49 15.46 -13.98
CA SER A 199 -0.39 14.08 -13.48
C SER A 199 -1.20 13.92 -12.20
N ILE A 200 -1.70 12.70 -12.02
CA ILE A 200 -2.54 12.33 -10.89
C ILE A 200 -1.96 11.13 -10.14
N GLY A 201 -2.40 10.93 -8.91
CA GLY A 201 -2.28 9.69 -8.17
C GLY A 201 -3.61 8.95 -8.12
N SER A 202 -3.58 7.64 -7.93
CA SER A 202 -4.77 6.81 -7.79
C SER A 202 -4.93 6.30 -6.36
N THR A 203 -6.17 6.29 -5.85
CA THR A 203 -6.47 5.78 -4.50
C THR A 203 -6.43 4.25 -4.41
N ALA A 204 -6.48 3.55 -5.54
CA ALA A 204 -6.23 2.11 -5.63
C ALA A 204 -4.74 1.79 -5.91
N GLY A 205 -3.94 2.81 -6.21
CA GLY A 205 -2.57 2.68 -6.66
C GLY A 205 -1.57 2.49 -5.52
N THR A 206 -0.64 1.58 -5.73
CA THR A 206 0.65 1.48 -5.04
C THR A 206 1.75 1.68 -6.08
N GLY A 207 3.01 1.39 -5.74
CA GLY A 207 4.07 1.33 -6.74
C GLY A 207 4.37 2.71 -7.34
N ILE A 208 4.14 2.89 -8.64
CA ILE A 208 4.24 4.19 -9.33
C ILE A 208 2.93 4.98 -9.24
N SER A 209 1.79 4.29 -9.38
CA SER A 209 0.48 4.91 -9.58
C SER A 209 -0.10 5.62 -8.36
N TRP A 210 0.55 5.58 -7.20
CA TRP A 210 0.16 6.44 -6.07
C TRP A 210 0.55 7.91 -6.34
N THR A 211 1.65 8.17 -7.05
CA THR A 211 2.08 9.54 -7.35
C THR A 211 1.91 9.90 -8.81
N ASP A 212 2.08 8.93 -9.71
CA ASP A 212 2.16 9.14 -11.15
C ASP A 212 1.37 8.03 -11.87
N ALA A 213 0.05 8.14 -11.86
CA ALA A 213 -0.85 7.31 -12.67
C ALA A 213 -0.98 7.84 -14.12
N GLY A 214 -0.14 8.80 -14.52
CA GLY A 214 -0.22 9.57 -15.77
C GLY A 214 -1.08 10.83 -15.67
N GLY A 215 -1.02 11.69 -16.69
CA GLY A 215 -1.86 12.89 -16.82
C GLY A 215 -2.65 12.99 -18.12
N SER A 216 -2.50 12.01 -19.04
CA SER A 216 -3.18 12.04 -20.34
C SER A 216 -4.69 11.92 -20.17
N GLY A 217 -5.42 12.98 -20.54
CA GLY A 217 -6.88 13.02 -20.41
C GLY A 217 -7.38 13.53 -19.06
N HIS A 218 -6.48 13.75 -18.09
CA HIS A 218 -6.78 14.36 -16.80
C HIS A 218 -6.71 15.88 -16.90
N THR A 219 -7.72 16.47 -17.50
CA THR A 219 -7.77 17.93 -17.71
C THR A 219 -8.00 18.66 -16.39
N CYS A 220 -7.45 19.86 -16.25
CA CYS A 220 -7.55 20.66 -15.03
C CYS A 220 -8.98 21.11 -14.69
N SER A 221 -9.93 20.96 -15.61
CA SER A 221 -11.36 21.15 -15.34
C SER A 221 -12.02 20.01 -14.53
N LEU A 222 -11.39 18.82 -14.49
CA LEU A 222 -11.89 17.68 -13.73
C LEU A 222 -11.82 17.96 -12.24
N GLN A 223 -12.77 17.39 -11.50
CA GLN A 223 -12.80 17.50 -10.05
C GLN A 223 -12.01 16.32 -9.46
N GLN A 224 -10.87 16.59 -8.82
CA GLN A 224 -10.04 15.57 -8.19
C GLN A 224 -9.77 15.91 -6.73
N ARG A 225 -9.25 14.96 -5.96
CA ARG A 225 -8.84 15.15 -4.55
C ARG A 225 -7.41 15.68 -4.45
N LEU A 226 -6.97 15.94 -3.22
CA LEU A 226 -5.57 16.15 -2.85
C LEU A 226 -5.13 15.05 -1.87
N LEU A 227 -3.88 14.60 -1.99
CA LEU A 227 -3.23 13.81 -0.94
C LEU A 227 -2.50 14.77 0.02
N CYS A 228 -2.96 14.83 1.26
CA CYS A 228 -2.42 15.68 2.32
C CYS A 228 -1.51 14.88 3.24
N MET A 229 -0.26 15.31 3.39
CA MET A 229 0.76 14.61 4.17
C MET A 229 1.40 15.56 5.18
N GLN A 230 1.59 15.13 6.43
CA GLN A 230 2.36 15.94 7.39
C GLN A 230 3.82 16.03 6.96
N ALA A 231 4.32 17.25 6.83
CA ALA A 231 5.69 17.57 6.49
C ALA A 231 6.57 17.61 7.75
N ALA A 232 7.14 16.45 8.10
CA ALA A 232 8.02 16.27 9.25
C ALA A 232 8.77 14.93 9.12
N SER A 233 9.57 14.60 10.12
CA SER A 233 10.12 13.25 10.32
C SER A 233 9.62 12.67 11.64
N ALA A 234 9.44 11.35 11.68
CA ALA A 234 9.08 10.59 12.87
C ALA A 234 9.95 9.34 12.98
N ALA A 235 9.86 8.66 14.13
CA ALA A 235 10.59 7.41 14.34
C ALA A 235 10.17 6.34 13.31
N PRO A 236 11.08 5.46 12.88
CA PRO A 236 10.76 4.38 11.95
C PRO A 236 9.60 3.49 12.43
N VAL A 237 8.92 2.88 11.47
CA VAL A 237 7.82 1.96 11.75
C VAL A 237 8.35 0.71 12.47
N GLY A 238 7.76 0.37 13.61
CA GLY A 238 8.11 -0.82 14.37
C GLY A 238 7.47 -2.11 13.81
N PRO A 239 8.00 -3.29 14.15
CA PRO A 239 7.49 -4.58 13.65
C PRO A 239 6.03 -4.88 14.00
N SER A 240 5.51 -4.28 15.07
CA SER A 240 4.12 -4.46 15.53
C SER A 240 3.07 -3.83 14.62
N ALA A 241 3.49 -3.02 13.65
CA ALA A 241 2.58 -2.40 12.69
C ALA A 241 2.21 -3.34 11.52
N PHE A 242 2.76 -4.57 11.50
CA PHE A 242 2.52 -5.57 10.48
C PHE A 242 1.84 -6.83 11.05
N TYR A 243 1.18 -7.60 10.18
CA TYR A 243 0.54 -8.84 10.58
C TYR A 243 1.58 -9.91 10.93
N SER A 244 1.41 -10.61 12.05
CA SER A 244 2.33 -11.68 12.45
C SER A 244 2.05 -13.01 11.75
N TRP A 245 0.89 -13.17 11.10
CA TRP A 245 0.46 -14.41 10.44
C TRP A 245 -0.48 -14.11 9.26
N GLY A 246 -0.51 -15.04 8.30
CA GLY A 246 -1.39 -15.02 7.12
C GLY A 246 -0.86 -15.95 6.03
N ARG A 247 -1.72 -16.30 5.06
CA ARG A 247 -1.30 -17.00 3.83
C ARG A 247 -0.55 -16.02 2.94
N LEU A 248 0.62 -16.42 2.46
CA LEU A 248 1.43 -15.58 1.59
C LEU A 248 0.80 -15.46 0.19
N ALA A 249 0.88 -14.26 -0.37
CA ALA A 249 0.50 -13.96 -1.73
C ALA A 249 1.47 -12.95 -2.36
N PHE A 250 1.89 -13.20 -3.58
CA PHE A 250 2.86 -12.37 -4.30
C PHE A 250 2.65 -12.44 -5.83
N HIS A 251 3.21 -11.50 -6.58
CA HIS A 251 3.43 -11.67 -8.02
C HIS A 251 4.81 -12.30 -8.27
N SER A 252 4.94 -13.14 -9.29
CA SER A 252 6.21 -13.80 -9.58
C SER A 252 7.28 -12.80 -10.05
N SER A 253 8.50 -12.91 -9.52
CA SER A 253 9.67 -12.21 -10.06
C SER A 253 10.04 -12.68 -11.46
N ALA A 254 9.79 -13.96 -11.75
CA ALA A 254 9.92 -14.53 -13.08
C ALA A 254 8.76 -14.09 -13.97
N THR A 255 9.06 -13.89 -15.25
CA THR A 255 8.07 -13.56 -16.28
C THR A 255 8.15 -14.55 -17.44
N GLY A 256 7.06 -14.68 -18.19
CA GLY A 256 7.02 -15.51 -19.38
C GLY A 256 5.69 -15.47 -20.12
N SER A 257 5.65 -16.18 -21.25
CA SER A 257 4.51 -16.21 -22.16
C SER A 257 3.26 -16.86 -21.54
N GLY A 258 2.11 -16.67 -22.19
CA GLY A 258 0.86 -17.35 -21.84
C GLY A 258 0.92 -18.88 -21.93
N ARG A 259 1.94 -19.45 -22.60
CA ARG A 259 2.24 -20.89 -22.53
C ARG A 259 3.10 -21.18 -21.31
N LEU A 260 2.47 -21.44 -20.18
CA LEU A 260 3.18 -21.61 -18.91
C LEU A 260 4.19 -22.76 -18.90
N GLN A 261 3.99 -23.79 -19.73
CA GLN A 261 4.94 -24.90 -19.90
C GLN A 261 6.35 -24.46 -20.32
N THR A 262 6.48 -23.32 -21.02
CA THR A 262 7.79 -22.85 -21.49
C THR A 262 8.60 -22.16 -20.39
N TRP A 263 7.99 -21.88 -19.24
CA TRP A 263 8.69 -21.28 -18.12
C TRP A 263 9.60 -22.33 -17.48
N PRO A 264 10.88 -22.02 -17.22
CA PRO A 264 11.80 -22.98 -16.59
C PRO A 264 11.25 -23.57 -15.29
N GLN A 265 10.56 -22.74 -14.49
CA GLN A 265 10.00 -23.09 -13.18
C GLN A 265 8.82 -24.07 -13.26
N ALA A 266 8.20 -24.23 -14.43
CA ALA A 266 7.08 -25.15 -14.63
C ALA A 266 7.52 -26.63 -14.68
N ASN A 267 8.83 -26.90 -14.83
CA ASN A 267 9.39 -28.25 -14.90
C ASN A 267 8.68 -29.16 -15.93
N GLY A 268 8.27 -28.57 -17.08
CA GLY A 268 7.64 -29.28 -18.19
C GLY A 268 6.14 -29.58 -18.03
N LEU A 269 5.52 -29.21 -16.91
CA LEU A 269 4.07 -29.27 -16.72
C LEU A 269 3.35 -28.25 -17.63
N ALA A 270 2.05 -28.43 -17.86
CA ALA A 270 1.24 -27.56 -18.72
C ALA A 270 -0.04 -27.08 -18.02
N GLY A 271 -0.67 -26.03 -18.56
CA GLY A 271 -1.92 -25.45 -18.05
C GLY A 271 -1.80 -24.97 -16.61
N LEU A 272 -2.87 -25.14 -15.81
CA LEU A 272 -2.88 -24.73 -14.40
C LEU A 272 -1.81 -25.42 -13.55
N ALA A 273 -1.50 -26.69 -13.85
CA ALA A 273 -0.44 -27.41 -13.14
C ALA A 273 0.95 -26.79 -13.36
N ALA A 274 1.19 -26.19 -14.54
CA ALA A 274 2.40 -25.40 -14.78
C ALA A 274 2.42 -24.15 -13.91
N GLY A 275 1.30 -23.40 -13.87
CA GLY A 275 1.17 -22.21 -13.02
C GLY A 275 1.46 -22.51 -11.54
N ASP A 276 0.86 -23.57 -11.02
CA ASP A 276 1.09 -23.99 -9.63
C ASP A 276 2.55 -24.39 -9.39
N GLN A 277 3.16 -25.12 -10.32
CA GLN A 277 4.55 -25.52 -10.21
C GLN A 277 5.51 -24.33 -10.30
N ILE A 278 5.22 -23.33 -11.14
CA ILE A 278 5.98 -22.07 -11.16
C ILE A 278 5.95 -21.43 -9.78
N CYS A 279 4.77 -21.27 -9.20
CA CYS A 279 4.60 -20.69 -7.86
C CYS A 279 5.36 -21.46 -6.78
N ARG A 280 5.27 -22.80 -6.78
CA ARG A 280 5.98 -23.66 -5.82
C ARG A 280 7.49 -23.55 -5.98
N THR A 281 8.00 -23.59 -7.21
CA THR A 281 9.44 -23.48 -7.50
C THR A 281 9.99 -22.13 -7.03
N LEU A 282 9.28 -21.04 -7.28
CA LEU A 282 9.67 -19.70 -6.83
C LEU A 282 9.64 -19.58 -5.29
N ALA A 283 8.58 -20.11 -4.66
CA ALA A 283 8.47 -20.15 -3.21
C ALA A 283 9.61 -20.94 -2.56
N VAL A 284 10.01 -22.09 -3.12
CA VAL A 284 11.21 -22.84 -2.68
C VAL A 284 12.47 -21.99 -2.84
N GLY A 285 12.67 -21.36 -4.00
CA GLY A 285 13.85 -20.53 -4.27
C GLY A 285 13.98 -19.34 -3.32
N ALA A 286 12.85 -18.77 -2.90
CA ALA A 286 12.79 -17.67 -1.93
C ALA A 286 12.81 -18.11 -0.46
N GLY A 287 12.78 -19.42 -0.18
CA GLY A 287 12.73 -19.95 1.18
C GLY A 287 11.41 -19.65 1.92
N LEU A 288 10.31 -19.48 1.19
CA LEU A 288 8.99 -19.25 1.79
C LEU A 288 8.46 -20.53 2.46
N PRO A 289 7.72 -20.41 3.58
CA PRO A 289 7.16 -21.56 4.28
C PRO A 289 6.11 -22.26 3.41
N HIS A 290 5.98 -23.58 3.56
CA HIS A 290 4.98 -24.41 2.88
C HIS A 290 4.88 -24.17 1.36
N PRO A 291 6.01 -24.23 0.63
CA PRO A 291 6.04 -23.91 -0.79
C PRO A 291 5.09 -24.79 -1.62
N GLU A 292 4.82 -26.02 -1.19
CA GLU A 292 3.89 -26.97 -1.83
C GLU A 292 2.44 -26.49 -1.89
N SER A 293 2.05 -25.56 -1.01
CA SER A 293 0.69 -25.05 -0.89
C SER A 293 0.35 -23.93 -1.87
N PHE A 294 1.34 -23.39 -2.56
CA PHE A 294 1.09 -22.31 -3.50
C PHE A 294 0.36 -22.79 -4.75
N LYS A 295 -0.62 -22.00 -5.14
CA LYS A 295 -1.39 -22.12 -6.38
C LYS A 295 -1.34 -20.79 -7.13
N ALA A 296 -1.32 -20.85 -8.45
CA ALA A 296 -1.44 -19.66 -9.28
C ALA A 296 -2.89 -19.15 -9.28
N TRP A 297 -3.12 -17.83 -9.18
CA TRP A 297 -4.45 -17.25 -9.41
C TRP A 297 -4.69 -17.12 -10.92
N LEU A 298 -5.24 -18.17 -11.51
CA LEU A 298 -5.50 -18.29 -12.95
C LEU A 298 -6.81 -19.05 -13.17
N SER A 299 -7.60 -18.60 -14.13
CA SER A 299 -8.77 -19.34 -14.61
C SER A 299 -8.48 -20.02 -15.95
N THR A 300 -9.23 -21.06 -16.29
CA THR A 300 -9.30 -21.67 -17.62
C THR A 300 -10.74 -21.70 -18.08
N ALA A 301 -11.00 -22.10 -19.32
CA ALA A 301 -12.34 -22.23 -19.90
C ALA A 301 -13.35 -23.05 -19.05
N THR A 302 -12.87 -23.86 -18.09
CA THR A 302 -13.70 -24.74 -17.25
C THR A 302 -13.41 -24.64 -15.76
N VAL A 303 -12.47 -23.78 -15.34
CA VAL A 303 -12.07 -23.66 -13.92
C VAL A 303 -11.94 -22.18 -13.57
N ASP A 304 -12.81 -21.71 -12.67
CA ASP A 304 -12.72 -20.40 -12.04
C ASP A 304 -11.54 -20.34 -11.07
N ALA A 305 -10.77 -19.24 -11.05
CA ALA A 305 -9.65 -19.07 -10.13
C ALA A 305 -10.08 -19.18 -8.66
N ARG A 306 -11.23 -18.58 -8.29
CA ARG A 306 -11.74 -18.61 -6.91
C ARG A 306 -12.02 -20.02 -6.39
N ASP A 307 -12.48 -20.92 -7.26
CA ASP A 307 -12.89 -22.28 -6.89
C ASP A 307 -11.68 -23.19 -6.62
N ARG A 308 -10.47 -22.71 -6.93
CA ARG A 308 -9.21 -23.42 -6.70
C ARG A 308 -8.72 -23.29 -5.27
N PHE A 309 -9.23 -22.34 -4.49
CA PHE A 309 -8.82 -22.05 -3.11
C PHE A 309 -9.85 -22.61 -2.13
N GLN A 310 -9.43 -23.55 -1.28
CA GLN A 310 -10.32 -24.25 -0.35
C GLN A 310 -10.33 -23.62 1.04
N HIS A 311 -9.31 -22.82 1.36
CA HIS A 311 -9.12 -22.28 2.70
C HIS A 311 -9.28 -20.77 2.72
N ASP A 312 -10.28 -20.32 3.48
CA ASP A 312 -10.57 -18.90 3.65
C ASP A 312 -9.47 -18.21 4.46
N GLY A 313 -9.20 -16.94 4.13
CA GLY A 313 -7.97 -16.18 4.39
C GLY A 313 -7.48 -16.05 5.85
N PRO A 314 -6.70 -15.01 6.20
CA PRO A 314 -6.30 -13.86 5.41
C PRO A 314 -5.10 -14.15 4.50
N TRP A 315 -4.98 -13.36 3.43
CA TRP A 315 -3.77 -13.30 2.61
C TRP A 315 -2.96 -12.05 2.94
N ILE A 316 -1.65 -12.22 3.05
CA ILE A 316 -0.66 -11.19 3.30
C ILE A 316 0.46 -11.25 2.25
N ARG A 317 1.04 -10.11 1.92
CA ARG A 317 2.27 -10.02 1.12
C ARG A 317 3.47 -10.52 1.93
N PRO A 318 4.63 -10.80 1.30
CA PRO A 318 5.86 -11.16 2.00
C PRO A 318 6.37 -10.11 3.00
N ASP A 319 6.02 -8.83 2.80
CA ASP A 319 6.28 -7.73 3.72
C ASP A 319 5.31 -7.69 4.93
N ARG A 320 4.41 -8.68 5.04
CA ARG A 320 3.40 -8.82 6.08
C ARG A 320 2.29 -7.77 6.08
N THR A 321 2.08 -7.11 4.94
CA THR A 321 0.89 -6.28 4.73
C THR A 321 -0.28 -7.15 4.27
N ARG A 322 -1.45 -6.99 4.91
CA ARG A 322 -2.65 -7.76 4.56
C ARG A 322 -3.26 -7.29 3.25
N ILE A 323 -3.41 -8.22 2.31
CA ILE A 323 -4.05 -8.02 1.01
C ILE A 323 -5.56 -8.23 1.11
N ALA A 324 -5.97 -9.36 1.71
CA ALA A 324 -7.37 -9.78 1.77
C ALA A 324 -7.68 -10.53 3.07
N SER A 325 -8.90 -10.41 3.56
CA SER A 325 -9.32 -11.01 4.83
C SER A 325 -9.72 -12.49 4.78
N ASN A 326 -9.86 -13.11 3.60
CA ASN A 326 -11.16 -13.12 2.95
C ASN A 326 -11.16 -13.63 1.49
N ILE A 327 -11.67 -14.80 1.13
CA ILE A 327 -11.96 -15.17 -0.28
C ILE A 327 -12.99 -14.20 -0.86
N ALA A 328 -13.99 -13.80 -0.08
CA ALA A 328 -14.95 -12.79 -0.53
C ALA A 328 -14.25 -11.47 -0.87
N GLN A 329 -13.22 -11.08 -0.11
CA GLN A 329 -12.41 -9.91 -0.43
C GLN A 329 -11.56 -10.06 -1.71
N LEU A 330 -11.10 -11.26 -2.05
CA LEU A 330 -10.48 -11.51 -3.35
C LEU A 330 -11.48 -11.42 -4.51
N THR A 331 -12.79 -11.53 -4.26
CA THR A 331 -13.82 -11.69 -5.31
C THR A 331 -14.90 -10.59 -5.29
N HIS A 332 -14.69 -9.50 -4.54
CA HIS A 332 -15.61 -8.36 -4.51
C HIS A 332 -15.10 -7.12 -5.27
N GLY A 333 -13.92 -7.21 -5.89
CA GLY A 333 -13.31 -6.13 -6.68
C GLY A 333 -12.33 -5.19 -5.95
N PHE A 334 -12.01 -5.40 -4.66
CA PHE A 334 -11.15 -4.51 -3.87
C PHE A 334 -10.32 -5.22 -2.80
N LEU A 335 -9.01 -5.11 -2.91
CA LEU A 335 -8.04 -5.54 -1.92
C LEU A 335 -7.74 -4.41 -0.93
N ASN A 336 -7.22 -4.75 0.26
CA ASN A 336 -6.72 -3.75 1.20
C ASN A 336 -5.46 -3.05 0.68
N THR A 337 -4.64 -3.79 -0.07
CA THR A 337 -3.45 -3.30 -0.77
C THR A 337 -3.20 -4.17 -2.01
N SER A 338 -2.33 -3.70 -2.90
CA SER A 338 -1.96 -4.38 -4.13
C SER A 338 -1.04 -5.59 -3.89
N LEU A 339 -0.62 -6.24 -4.98
CA LEU A 339 0.32 -7.38 -4.99
C LEU A 339 1.72 -6.97 -5.49
N ASN A 340 2.13 -5.71 -5.34
CA ASN A 340 3.39 -5.18 -5.90
C ASN A 340 4.70 -5.63 -5.21
N VAL A 341 4.64 -6.68 -4.40
CA VAL A 341 5.80 -7.32 -3.77
C VAL A 341 5.93 -8.74 -4.30
N ASN A 342 7.13 -9.12 -4.75
CA ASN A 342 7.40 -10.46 -5.27
C ASN A 342 7.79 -11.45 -4.15
N GLU A 343 8.03 -12.71 -4.48
CA GLU A 343 8.42 -13.75 -3.52
C GLU A 343 9.72 -13.45 -2.76
N LEU A 344 10.58 -12.59 -3.31
CA LEU A 344 11.86 -12.19 -2.71
C LEU A 344 11.71 -10.99 -1.74
N GLY A 345 10.52 -10.40 -1.66
CA GLY A 345 10.28 -9.18 -0.89
C GLY A 345 10.63 -7.89 -1.63
N ASP A 346 10.92 -7.96 -2.93
CA ASP A 346 11.20 -6.77 -3.74
C ASP A 346 9.89 -6.07 -4.11
N TYR A 347 9.87 -4.76 -3.92
CA TYR A 347 8.83 -3.88 -4.41
C TYR A 347 9.03 -3.57 -5.90
N ARG A 348 7.93 -3.54 -6.66
CA ARG A 348 7.92 -3.18 -8.09
C ARG A 348 6.93 -2.05 -8.35
N GLY A 349 7.27 -1.18 -9.31
CA GLY A 349 6.47 0.00 -9.66
C GLY A 349 5.10 -0.32 -10.26
N GLY A 350 5.01 -1.40 -11.04
CA GLY A 350 3.77 -1.83 -11.70
C GLY A 350 4.06 -2.55 -13.01
N SER A 351 3.31 -3.61 -13.29
CA SER A 351 3.28 -4.32 -14.57
C SER A 351 2.10 -5.30 -14.54
N TYR A 352 1.90 -6.00 -15.66
CA TYR A 352 0.83 -6.96 -15.83
C TYR A 352 1.21 -8.36 -15.34
N ALA A 353 0.19 -9.09 -14.89
CA ALA A 353 0.27 -10.51 -14.57
C ALA A 353 -0.86 -11.26 -15.27
N TRP A 354 -0.59 -12.46 -15.79
CA TRP A 354 -1.62 -13.31 -16.38
C TRP A 354 -2.64 -13.73 -15.32
N THR A 355 -3.93 -13.64 -15.66
CA THR A 355 -5.03 -14.05 -14.78
C THR A 355 -6.10 -14.83 -15.53
N GLY A 356 -6.54 -14.36 -16.70
CA GLY A 356 -7.72 -14.90 -17.39
C GLY A 356 -8.97 -14.87 -16.52
N THR A 357 -9.05 -13.96 -15.56
CA THR A 357 -9.99 -14.03 -14.43
C THR A 357 -10.67 -12.68 -14.20
N THR A 358 -12.00 -12.68 -14.15
CA THR A 358 -12.83 -11.52 -13.86
C THR A 358 -12.68 -11.02 -12.42
N LEU A 359 -13.15 -9.81 -12.12
CA LEU A 359 -13.17 -9.26 -10.75
C LEU A 359 -13.91 -10.13 -9.72
N LEU A 360 -14.80 -11.02 -10.17
CA LEU A 360 -15.57 -11.95 -9.33
C LEU A 360 -14.85 -13.28 -9.10
N GLY A 361 -13.61 -13.41 -9.59
CA GLY A 361 -12.80 -14.62 -9.52
C GLY A 361 -13.26 -15.76 -10.44
N ALA A 362 -14.15 -15.45 -11.39
CA ALA A 362 -14.62 -16.38 -12.41
C ALA A 362 -13.79 -16.25 -13.69
N VAL A 363 -13.80 -17.27 -14.54
CA VAL A 363 -13.13 -17.24 -15.85
C VAL A 363 -13.56 -16.04 -16.70
N ASN A 364 -12.60 -15.39 -17.35
CA ASN A 364 -12.80 -14.37 -18.37
C ASN A 364 -12.56 -14.96 -19.78
N GLU A 365 -12.88 -14.22 -20.84
CA GLU A 365 -12.87 -14.69 -22.22
C GLU A 365 -11.48 -15.14 -22.70
N ASN A 366 -10.43 -14.40 -22.32
CA ASN A 366 -9.08 -14.60 -22.85
C ASN A 366 -8.16 -15.26 -21.83
N HIS A 367 -7.71 -16.46 -22.12
CA HIS A 367 -6.88 -17.26 -21.20
C HIS A 367 -5.82 -18.09 -21.95
N CYS A 368 -5.32 -17.56 -23.08
CA CYS A 368 -4.22 -18.15 -23.86
C CYS A 368 -4.39 -19.63 -24.22
N ALA A 369 -5.62 -20.03 -24.60
CA ALA A 369 -6.01 -21.42 -24.83
C ALA A 369 -5.65 -22.31 -23.62
N ASP A 370 -6.30 -22.05 -22.49
CA ASP A 370 -6.02 -22.64 -21.17
C ASP A 370 -4.53 -22.67 -20.79
N TRP A 371 -3.83 -21.55 -21.06
CA TRP A 371 -2.41 -21.37 -20.77
C TRP A 371 -1.48 -22.34 -21.51
N THR A 372 -1.90 -22.78 -22.71
CA THR A 372 -1.12 -23.70 -23.56
C THR A 372 -0.55 -23.03 -24.81
N SER A 373 -0.89 -21.77 -25.08
CA SER A 373 -0.45 -21.04 -26.27
C SER A 373 0.40 -19.82 -25.93
N ALA A 374 1.43 -19.60 -26.75
CA ALA A 374 2.25 -18.39 -26.77
C ALA A 374 2.07 -17.61 -28.09
N SER A 375 0.97 -17.86 -28.79
CA SER A 375 0.68 -17.23 -30.08
C SER A 375 0.42 -15.74 -29.90
N ALA A 376 1.01 -14.91 -30.76
CA ALA A 376 0.68 -13.49 -30.83
C ALA A 376 -0.73 -13.22 -31.41
N GLY A 377 -1.40 -14.24 -31.97
CA GLY A 377 -2.77 -14.15 -32.48
C GLY A 377 -3.83 -14.66 -31.50
N LEU A 378 -3.44 -14.97 -30.25
CA LEU A 378 -4.35 -15.24 -29.15
C LEU A 378 -4.07 -14.26 -28.03
N ASP A 379 -5.10 -13.97 -27.27
CA ASP A 379 -5.06 -13.04 -26.17
C ASP A 379 -5.20 -13.73 -24.82
N GLY A 380 -4.74 -13.03 -23.78
CA GLY A 380 -4.97 -13.36 -22.39
C GLY A 380 -5.36 -12.11 -21.61
N ASP A 381 -6.34 -12.27 -20.73
CA ASP A 381 -6.70 -11.24 -19.77
C ASP A 381 -5.67 -11.23 -18.63
N VAL A 382 -5.41 -10.03 -18.12
CA VAL A 382 -4.35 -9.76 -17.16
C VAL A 382 -4.90 -8.97 -15.97
N GLY A 383 -4.18 -9.04 -14.87
CA GLY A 383 -4.27 -8.09 -13.78
C GLY A 383 -3.05 -7.17 -13.76
N TYR A 384 -3.13 -6.09 -12.99
CA TYR A 384 -2.05 -5.14 -12.75
C TYR A 384 -1.64 -5.15 -11.28
N TYR A 385 -0.45 -5.63 -10.98
CA TYR A 385 -0.09 -5.98 -9.59
C TYR A 385 0.09 -4.79 -8.66
N ALA A 386 0.15 -3.56 -9.18
CA ALA A 386 0.23 -2.35 -8.35
C ALA A 386 -1.11 -1.66 -8.11
N PHE A 387 -2.23 -2.22 -8.58
CA PHE A 387 -3.57 -1.77 -8.23
C PHE A 387 -4.24 -2.72 -7.22
N ALA A 388 -5.04 -2.13 -6.33
CA ALA A 388 -5.82 -2.86 -5.33
C ALA A 388 -7.32 -2.94 -5.69
N ASP A 389 -7.78 -2.28 -6.76
CA ASP A 389 -9.14 -2.42 -7.27
C ASP A 389 -9.26 -3.55 -8.30
N SER A 390 -10.39 -3.66 -9.00
CA SER A 390 -10.68 -4.76 -9.93
C SER A 390 -9.55 -5.04 -10.93
N ARG A 391 -8.76 -4.02 -11.29
CA ARG A 391 -7.59 -4.15 -12.16
C ARG A 391 -6.54 -5.12 -11.62
N TRP A 392 -6.50 -5.39 -10.32
CA TRP A 392 -5.56 -6.35 -9.74
C TRP A 392 -5.71 -7.73 -10.39
N THR A 393 -6.92 -8.14 -10.79
CA THR A 393 -7.20 -9.43 -11.45
C THR A 393 -7.75 -9.28 -12.86
N ASP A 394 -8.46 -8.20 -13.16
CA ASP A 394 -9.27 -7.99 -14.35
C ASP A 394 -9.05 -6.56 -14.87
N ASP A 395 -7.82 -6.31 -15.31
CA ASP A 395 -7.48 -5.04 -15.95
C ASP A 395 -8.13 -4.98 -17.34
N PRO A 396 -8.69 -3.83 -17.76
CA PRO A 396 -9.31 -3.70 -19.08
C PRO A 396 -8.32 -3.88 -20.23
N VAL A 397 -7.00 -3.85 -19.95
CA VAL A 397 -5.99 -4.19 -20.95
C VAL A 397 -6.00 -5.69 -21.21
N VAL A 398 -6.13 -6.04 -22.49
CA VAL A 398 -5.94 -7.39 -22.99
C VAL A 398 -4.64 -7.43 -23.79
N THR A 399 -3.88 -8.52 -23.67
CA THR A 399 -2.60 -8.62 -24.36
C THR A 399 -2.36 -10.00 -24.97
N ASN A 400 -1.56 -10.02 -26.03
CA ASN A 400 -1.26 -11.25 -26.75
C ASN A 400 -0.40 -12.20 -25.91
N CYS A 401 -0.63 -13.49 -26.09
CA CYS A 401 -0.02 -14.55 -25.29
C CYS A 401 1.49 -14.72 -25.47
N SER A 402 2.12 -13.98 -26.39
CA SER A 402 3.58 -14.06 -26.60
C SER A 402 4.37 -13.18 -25.64
N LEU A 403 3.73 -12.22 -24.96
CA LEU A 403 4.41 -11.32 -24.02
C LEU A 403 4.86 -12.03 -22.75
N ALA A 404 6.00 -11.62 -22.22
CA ALA A 404 6.53 -12.12 -20.95
C ALA A 404 5.98 -11.32 -19.77
N LEU A 405 5.00 -11.88 -19.05
CA LEU A 405 4.34 -11.26 -17.89
C LEU A 405 4.50 -12.12 -16.63
N SER A 406 4.21 -11.57 -15.47
CA SER A 406 4.19 -12.31 -14.19
C SER A 406 2.93 -13.16 -14.04
N ILE A 407 2.85 -13.96 -12.97
CA ILE A 407 1.62 -14.59 -12.47
C ILE A 407 1.47 -14.30 -10.98
N TYR A 408 0.26 -14.36 -10.44
CA TYR A 408 0.03 -14.30 -9.00
C TYR A 408 0.10 -15.68 -8.37
N CYS A 409 0.75 -15.77 -7.22
CA CYS A 409 0.92 -16.99 -6.44
C CYS A 409 0.38 -16.80 -5.04
N LEU A 410 -0.64 -17.58 -4.66
CA LEU A 410 -1.32 -17.51 -3.37
C LEU A 410 -1.22 -18.86 -2.66
N GLN A 411 -0.94 -18.85 -1.36
CA GLN A 411 -1.01 -20.07 -0.55
C GLN A 411 -2.46 -20.50 -0.32
N ASP A 412 -2.69 -21.81 -0.36
CA ASP A 412 -3.94 -22.46 0.04
C ASP A 412 -3.64 -23.53 1.12
N LEU A 413 -3.61 -23.10 2.38
CA LEU A 413 -3.26 -23.93 3.55
C LEU A 413 -4.43 -24.09 4.52
N PRO A 414 -4.68 -25.28 5.10
CA PRO A 414 -5.81 -25.50 6.02
C PRO A 414 -5.68 -24.78 7.37
N LEU A 415 -4.45 -24.58 7.87
CA LEU A 415 -4.17 -23.92 9.15
C LEU A 415 -2.90 -23.09 9.05
N ILE A 416 -2.91 -21.91 9.69
CA ILE A 416 -1.78 -20.98 9.75
C ILE A 416 -1.32 -20.89 11.21
N PHE A 417 -0.63 -21.91 11.72
CA PHE A 417 0.14 -21.79 12.96
C PHE A 417 1.62 -21.75 12.57
N GLY A 418 2.17 -20.55 12.50
CA GLY A 418 3.57 -20.29 12.19
C GLY A 418 4.26 -19.59 13.34
N ASP A 419 4.28 -20.20 14.53
CA ASP A 419 5.13 -19.75 15.64
C ASP A 419 6.52 -20.44 15.62
N GLY A 420 6.81 -21.25 14.60
CA GLY A 420 8.09 -21.92 14.43
C GLY A 420 8.25 -23.20 15.26
N PHE A 421 7.20 -23.68 15.94
CA PHE A 421 7.29 -24.90 16.75
C PHE A 421 7.61 -26.15 15.91
N GLU A 422 7.12 -26.21 14.67
CA GLU A 422 7.28 -27.34 13.75
C GLU A 422 8.72 -27.53 13.22
N ALA A 423 9.59 -26.52 13.38
CA ALA A 423 11.00 -26.60 13.01
C ALA A 423 11.92 -27.01 14.18
N GLY A 424 11.38 -27.25 15.38
CA GLY A 424 12.17 -27.59 16.57
C GLY A 424 13.20 -26.52 16.98
N SER A 425 13.06 -25.30 16.46
CA SER A 425 14.01 -24.20 16.65
C SER A 425 13.49 -23.25 17.72
N THR A 426 14.19 -23.18 18.85
CA THR A 426 13.99 -22.12 19.86
C THR A 426 14.79 -20.84 19.54
N ILE A 427 15.31 -20.69 18.32
CA ILE A 427 16.34 -19.67 18.00
C ILE A 427 15.75 -18.33 17.54
N THR A 428 14.45 -18.18 17.29
CA THR A 428 13.86 -16.91 16.86
C THR A 428 13.25 -16.07 17.98
N TRP A 429 13.82 -16.13 19.19
CA TRP A 429 13.50 -15.20 20.31
C TRP A 429 14.59 -14.16 20.58
N THR A 430 15.36 -13.77 19.57
CA THR A 430 16.17 -12.55 19.65
C THR A 430 15.80 -11.61 18.51
N LEU A 431 14.82 -10.76 18.79
CA LEU A 431 14.64 -9.48 18.12
C LEU A 431 15.92 -8.62 18.36
N PRO A 432 16.45 -7.90 17.37
CA PRO A 432 16.92 -6.55 17.59
C PRO A 432 15.75 -5.56 17.70
#